data_AF-A0A7X8FEN2-F1
#
_entry.id   AF-A0A7X8FEN2-F1
#
_cell.length_a   1.000
_cell.length_b   1.000
_cell.length_c   1.000
_cell.angle_alpha   90.00
_cell.angle_beta   90.00
_cell.angle_gamma   90.00
#
_symmetry.space_group_name_H-M   'P 1'
#
loop_
_entity.id
_entity.type
_entity.pdbx_description
1 polymer ?
#
loop_
_entity_poly.entity_id
_entity_poly.type
_entity_poly.pdbx_seq_one_letter_code
_entity_poly.pdbx_strand_id
1 'polypeptide(L)'
;MRLSIEFTSIDERELITLPLHYNRLLQGLIYHFIKEEMPEIHDGGFNVGNRKLKLFVFSRIFGQVLGIKNGQITFGSSIKFKV
;
A
#
# COMPACT_ATOMS: atom_id res chain seq x y z
N MET A 1 12.56 11.10 2.57
CA MET A 1 11.70 10.92 3.75
C MET A 1 11.25 9.46 3.78
N ARG A 2 11.13 8.84 4.95
CA ARG A 2 10.67 7.43 5.08
C ARG A 2 9.57 7.38 6.12
N LEU A 3 8.37 7.03 5.71
CA LEU A 3 7.18 6.90 6.55
C LEU A 3 6.93 5.43 6.87
N SER A 4 6.44 5.15 8.08
CA SER A 4 5.92 3.84 8.46
C SER A 4 4.43 4.01 8.72
N ILE A 5 3.62 3.32 7.93
CA ILE A 5 2.17 3.39 8.00
C ILE A 5 1.68 2.06 8.56
N GLU A 6 0.84 2.12 9.59
CA GLU A 6 0.23 0.97 10.24
C GLU A 6 -1.29 1.07 10.14
N PHE A 7 -1.91 -0.04 9.77
CA PHE A 7 -3.36 -0.20 9.75
C PHE A 7 -3.73 -1.27 10.76
N THR A 8 -4.63 -0.92 11.66
CA THR A 8 -5.22 -1.83 12.63
C THR A 8 -6.69 -2.04 12.30
N SER A 9 -7.16 -3.27 12.48
CA SER A 9 -8.59 -3.55 12.43
C SER A 9 -9.33 -2.77 13.53
N ILE A 10 -10.58 -2.41 13.27
CA ILE A 10 -11.44 -1.72 14.24
C ILE A 10 -11.81 -2.68 15.37
N ASP A 11 -12.05 -3.95 15.05
CA ASP A 11 -12.16 -5.04 16.02
C ASP A 11 -10.86 -5.85 16.04
N GLU A 12 -10.22 -5.96 17.21
CA GLU A 12 -8.98 -6.70 17.40
C GLU A 12 -9.09 -8.19 17.06
N ARG A 13 -10.31 -8.74 17.03
CA ARG A 13 -10.58 -10.14 16.67
C ARG A 13 -10.67 -10.35 15.16
N GLU A 14 -10.85 -9.27 14.40
CA GLU A 14 -11.02 -9.35 12.96
C GLU A 14 -9.66 -9.41 12.25
N LEU A 15 -9.56 -10.32 11.28
CA LEU A 15 -8.34 -10.62 10.55
C LEU A 15 -8.29 -9.82 9.25
N ILE A 16 -7.10 -9.34 8.90
CA ILE A 16 -6.91 -8.57 7.67
C ILE A 16 -6.60 -9.52 6.52
N THR A 17 -7.53 -9.65 5.56
CA THR A 17 -7.34 -10.52 4.38
C THR A 17 -7.17 -9.69 3.12
N LEU A 18 -6.09 -9.95 2.37
CA LEU A 18 -5.75 -9.25 1.13
C LEU A 18 -5.48 -10.24 0.00
N PRO A 19 -5.67 -9.86 -1.28
CA PRO A 19 -5.16 -10.64 -2.40
C PRO A 19 -3.64 -10.80 -2.30
N LEU A 20 -3.09 -11.94 -2.71
CA LEU A 20 -1.65 -12.20 -2.69
C LEU A 20 -0.87 -11.15 -3.51
N HIS A 21 -1.50 -10.63 -4.57
CA HIS A 21 -0.97 -9.55 -5.42
C HIS A 21 -1.41 -8.15 -4.96
N TYR A 22 -1.42 -7.90 -3.64
CA TYR A 22 -1.87 -6.63 -3.02
C TYR A 22 -1.07 -5.39 -3.44
N ASN A 23 0.09 -5.53 -4.09
CA ASN A 23 0.92 -4.37 -4.50
C ASN A 23 0.16 -3.35 -5.35
N ARG A 24 -0.77 -3.81 -6.22
CA ARG A 24 -1.60 -2.90 -7.03
C ARG A 24 -2.57 -2.09 -6.16
N LEU A 25 -3.16 -2.72 -5.15
CA LEU A 25 -4.06 -2.06 -4.20
C LEU A 25 -3.28 -1.04 -3.36
N LEU A 26 -2.11 -1.44 -2.84
CA LEU A 26 -1.26 -0.57 -2.03
C LEU A 26 -0.76 0.64 -2.82
N GLN A 27 -0.35 0.42 -4.08
CA GLN A 27 0.02 1.51 -4.97
C GLN A 27 -1.17 2.46 -5.21
N GLY A 28 -2.36 1.94 -5.48
CA GLY A 28 -3.57 2.74 -5.68
C GLY A 28 -3.92 3.58 -4.43
N LEU A 29 -3.81 2.98 -3.24
CA LEU A 29 -4.00 3.67 -1.97
C LEU A 29 -3.04 4.85 -1.80
N ILE A 30 -1.75 4.64 -2.08
CA ILE A 30 -0.74 5.71 -1.98
C ILE A 30 -1.06 6.84 -2.98
N TYR A 31 -1.41 6.51 -4.22
CA TYR A 31 -1.81 7.53 -5.21
C TYR A 31 -3.08 8.27 -4.82
N HIS A 32 -4.05 7.59 -4.19
CA HIS A 32 -5.28 8.21 -3.73
C HIS A 32 -4.99 9.30 -2.69
N PHE A 33 -4.13 9.02 -1.70
CA PHE A 33 -3.73 10.03 -0.70
C PHE A 33 -2.89 11.16 -1.29
N ILE A 34 -1.99 10.88 -2.25
CA ILE A 34 -1.18 11.92 -2.88
C ILE A 34 -2.04 12.84 -3.77
N LYS A 35 -3.13 12.33 -4.35
CA LYS A 35 -3.97 13.08 -5.29
C LYS A 35 -4.55 14.36 -4.68
N GLU A 36 -4.93 14.33 -3.40
CA GLU A 36 -5.53 15.49 -2.73
C GLU A 36 -4.52 16.63 -2.53
N GLU A 37 -3.26 16.30 -2.24
CA GLU A 37 -2.22 17.29 -1.96
C GLU A 37 -1.44 17.72 -3.21
N MET A 38 -1.30 16.83 -4.22
CA MET A 38 -0.46 17.07 -5.40
C MET A 38 -1.13 16.54 -6.69
N PRO A 39 -2.20 17.21 -7.16
CA PRO A 39 -2.96 16.76 -8.32
C PRO A 39 -2.13 16.63 -9.62
N GLU A 40 -1.08 17.43 -9.78
CA GLU A 40 -0.18 17.39 -10.95
C GLU A 40 0.59 16.06 -11.07
N ILE A 41 0.83 15.36 -9.96
CA ILE A 41 1.53 14.06 -9.94
C ILE A 41 0.61 12.93 -10.43
N HIS A 42 -0.71 13.07 -10.25
CA HIS A 42 -1.68 12.04 -10.57
C HIS A 42 -1.92 11.91 -12.09
N ASP A 43 -2.07 13.03 -12.79
CA ASP A 43 -2.43 13.01 -14.22
C ASP A 43 -1.19 12.92 -15.13
N GLY A 44 -0.06 13.50 -14.70
CA GLY A 44 1.17 13.54 -15.48
C GLY A 44 2.15 12.40 -15.18
N GLY A 45 2.28 12.01 -13.91
CA GLY A 45 3.55 11.48 -13.39
C GLY A 45 4.66 12.54 -13.47
N PHE A 46 5.75 12.37 -12.72
CA PHE A 46 6.87 13.30 -12.85
C PHE A 46 7.63 12.97 -14.14
N ASN A 47 7.46 13.79 -15.18
CA ASN A 47 8.16 13.61 -16.45
C ASN A 47 9.62 14.03 -16.29
N VAL A 48 10.53 13.06 -16.27
CA VAL A 48 11.97 13.31 -16.41
C VAL A 48 12.38 12.86 -17.82
N GLY A 49 12.47 13.84 -18.72
CA GLY A 49 12.61 13.59 -20.15
C GLY A 49 11.41 12.81 -20.69
N ASN A 50 11.64 11.65 -21.31
CA ASN A 50 10.59 10.80 -21.88
C ASN A 50 10.01 9.76 -20.90
N ARG A 51 10.34 9.83 -19.60
CA ARG A 51 9.91 8.83 -18.60
C ARG A 51 9.00 9.44 -17.54
N LYS A 52 7.86 8.79 -17.29
CA LYS A 52 7.03 9.03 -16.11
C LYS A 52 7.64 8.32 -14.91
N LEU A 53 8.24 9.06 -13.99
CA LEU A 53 8.76 8.52 -12.74
C LEU A 53 7.68 8.54 -11.65
N LYS A 54 7.60 7.43 -10.89
CA LYS A 54 6.90 7.42 -9.61
C LYS A 54 7.84 8.02 -8.58
N LEU A 55 7.40 9.06 -7.87
CA LEU A 55 8.21 9.78 -6.89
C LEU A 55 8.30 9.07 -5.53
N PHE A 56 7.86 7.82 -5.45
CA PHE A 56 7.88 7.04 -4.23
C PHE A 56 8.27 5.59 -4.49
N VAL A 57 8.83 4.98 -3.46
CA VAL A 57 9.00 3.53 -3.35
C VAL A 57 8.20 3.08 -2.14
N PHE A 58 7.87 1.80 -2.05
CA PHE A 58 7.22 1.27 -0.86
C PHE A 58 7.65 -0.18 -0.61
N SER A 59 7.64 -0.59 0.65
CA SER A 59 7.91 -1.96 1.05
C SER A 59 6.72 -2.88 0.77
N ARG A 60 6.94 -4.19 0.86
CA ARG A 60 5.83 -5.13 1.07
C ARG A 60 5.13 -4.85 2.40
N ILE A 61 3.93 -5.41 2.54
CA ILE A 61 3.18 -5.38 3.80
C ILE A 61 3.85 -6.36 4.77
N PHE A 62 4.08 -5.90 6.00
CA PHE A 62 4.55 -6.68 7.13
C PHE A 62 3.39 -6.86 8.12
N GLY A 63 3.25 -8.04 8.68
CA GLY A 63 2.24 -8.37 9.66
C GLY A 63 2.37 -9.83 10.05
N GLN A 64 1.67 -10.25 11.11
CA GLN A 64 1.62 -11.68 11.46
C GLN A 64 0.83 -12.42 10.38
N VAL A 65 1.50 -13.26 9.59
CA VAL A 65 0.83 -14.06 8.56
C VAL A 65 0.19 -15.28 9.24
N LEU A 66 -1.14 -15.37 9.14
CA LEU A 66 -1.92 -16.48 9.71
C LEU A 66 -2.21 -17.57 8.67
N GLY A 67 -2.24 -17.21 7.38
CA GLY A 67 -2.43 -18.18 6.32
C GLY A 67 -2.38 -17.58 4.92
N ILE A 68 -2.15 -18.45 3.94
CA ILE A 68 -2.24 -18.14 2.51
C ILE A 68 -3.08 -19.23 1.87
N LYS A 69 -4.23 -18.86 1.29
CA LYS A 69 -5.15 -19.81 0.64
C LYS A 69 -5.91 -19.11 -0.47
N ASN A 70 -6.21 -19.82 -1.57
CA ASN A 70 -7.03 -19.33 -2.69
C ASN A 70 -6.55 -17.98 -3.26
N GLY A 71 -5.24 -17.75 -3.33
CA GLY A 71 -4.69 -16.48 -3.83
C GLY A 71 -4.89 -15.29 -2.89
N GLN A 72 -5.23 -15.54 -1.63
CA GLN A 72 -5.34 -14.53 -0.57
C GLN A 72 -4.32 -14.81 0.53
N ILE A 73 -3.89 -13.75 1.20
CA ILE A 73 -3.06 -13.77 2.39
C ILE A 73 -3.85 -13.16 3.54
N THR A 74 -3.89 -13.86 4.66
CA THR A 74 -4.55 -13.41 5.88
C THR A 74 -3.49 -13.06 6.92
N PHE A 75 -3.60 -11.85 7.44
CA PHE A 75 -2.79 -11.33 8.52
C PHE A 75 -3.60 -11.29 9.81
N GLY A 76 -2.91 -11.08 10.94
CA GLY A 76 -3.54 -10.66 12.19
C GLY A 76 -4.24 -9.31 12.08
N SER A 77 -4.60 -8.74 13.23
CA SER A 77 -5.36 -7.49 13.32
C SER A 77 -4.54 -6.22 13.04
N SER A 78 -3.23 -6.33 12.80
CA SER A 78 -2.37 -5.21 12.39
C SER A 78 -1.48 -5.57 11.21
N ILE A 79 -1.38 -4.63 10.27
CA ILE A 79 -0.43 -4.65 9.16
C ILE A 79 0.32 -3.32 9.04
N LYS A 80 1.54 -3.36 8.54
CA LYS A 80 2.37 -2.16 8.33
C LYS A 80 3.14 -2.21 7.03
N PHE A 81 3.40 -1.05 6.43
CA PHE A 81 4.32 -0.91 5.30
C PHE A 81 5.06 0.42 5.41
N LYS A 82 6.13 0.53 4.63
CA LYS A 82 6.97 1.73 4.61
C LYS A 82 6.89 2.36 3.22
N VAL A 83 6.83 3.69 3.18
CA VAL A 83 6.91 4.52 1.97
C VAL A 83 8.14 5.42 2.08
#